data_AF-A0A166NS82-F1
#
_entry.id   AF-A0A166NS82-F1
#
_cell.length_a   1.000
_cell.length_b   1.000
_cell.length_c   1.000
_cell.angle_alpha   90.00
_cell.angle_beta   90.00
_cell.angle_gamma   90.00
#
_symmetry.space_group_name_H-M   'P 1'
#
loop_
_entity.id
_entity.type
_entity.pdbx_description
1 polymer ?
#
loop_
_entity_poly.entity_id
_entity_poly.type
_entity_poly.pdbx_seq_one_letter_code
_entity_poly.pdbx_strand_id
1 'polypeptide(L)'
;LSRPTPTVLPSSSLSRHAPNHIMTFSLRSSVLAILATFQFIGSVVADAGDINLCGQSDWWNSTEVPYSFNNNAWGNDSSGYQCLSVHDGGRSFSVAYKWTGDASLVKGYPYMKAHPTRLPVQLWNVTQLQVTGNWQTFVTGKETASVHEQAKAFDDVSLYANVAVDMFLSDNRENSTLVGAPIEIMIWPWWTPTVKPLGWAESTPDKDTVTIDGTPFSLYHGWNDGGQHVFSWLARTNLTKTDADYGPLLQYIWKKGMLSGALWLGQLELGTEIKHAAGDMHFEANNYTLKVVRQGDPEDKASTTSTTSATIRNNPTVTSVLTTVTAEALATTIPTPSSTNTASHTLVSDRSKCWWLITITMLLY
;
A
#
# COMPACT_ATOMS: atom_id res chain seq x y z
N LEU A 1 60.02 24.18 26.75
CA LEU A 1 60.82 25.41 26.57
C LEU A 1 60.48 25.98 25.20
N SER A 2 59.98 27.19 24.96
CA SER A 2 59.23 28.20 25.70
C SER A 2 58.70 29.11 24.57
N ARG A 3 57.42 29.51 24.63
CA ARG A 3 56.89 30.62 23.80
C ARG A 3 57.64 31.91 24.17
N PRO A 4 57.69 32.95 23.31
CA PRO A 4 56.60 33.93 23.36
C PRO A 4 56.30 34.69 22.04
N THR A 5 55.14 35.34 22.04
CA THR A 5 54.74 36.54 21.24
C THR A 5 54.51 37.68 22.27
N PRO A 6 54.10 38.94 21.95
CA PRO A 6 54.17 39.82 20.76
C PRO A 6 54.62 41.28 21.16
N THR A 7 54.18 42.29 20.38
CA THR A 7 54.03 43.77 20.64
C THR A 7 55.24 44.66 20.23
N VAL A 8 55.19 45.91 19.71
CA VAL A 8 54.26 47.09 19.70
C VAL A 8 54.74 48.08 18.59
N LEU A 9 53.90 49.05 18.09
CA LEU A 9 54.14 50.54 17.96
C LEU A 9 53.51 51.26 16.71
N PRO A 10 53.20 52.58 16.79
CA PRO A 10 51.90 53.17 16.39
C PRO A 10 51.96 54.47 15.51
N SER A 11 50.78 55.08 15.27
CA SER A 11 50.41 56.54 15.19
C SER A 11 51.36 57.56 14.51
N SER A 12 50.98 58.64 13.77
CA SER A 12 49.77 59.43 13.57
C SER A 12 50.09 60.67 12.68
N SER A 13 49.04 61.31 12.14
CA SER A 13 48.83 62.78 12.05
C SER A 13 49.09 63.58 10.74
N LEU A 14 48.27 64.66 10.65
CA LEU A 14 48.30 65.89 9.83
C LEU A 14 47.56 65.89 8.48
N SER A 15 46.91 66.97 8.00
CA SER A 15 46.05 68.05 8.51
C SER A 15 45.93 69.10 7.38
N ARG A 16 44.69 69.49 7.03
CA ARG A 16 44.20 70.79 6.47
C ARG A 16 44.93 71.47 5.29
N HIS A 17 44.16 71.90 4.28
CA HIS A 17 43.81 73.33 4.04
C HIS A 17 42.68 73.47 3.00
N ALA A 18 41.81 74.47 3.24
CA ALA A 18 40.61 74.90 2.48
C ALA A 18 41.00 75.98 1.41
N PRO A 19 40.13 76.85 0.81
CA PRO A 19 38.66 77.05 0.99
C PRO A 19 37.84 77.53 -0.26
N ASN A 20 36.55 77.82 0.01
CA ASN A 20 35.66 78.84 -0.62
C ASN A 20 35.11 78.56 -2.05
N HIS A 21 33.82 78.71 -2.42
CA HIS A 21 32.82 79.76 -2.13
C HIS A 21 31.38 79.35 -2.64
N ILE A 22 30.35 79.56 -1.80
CA ILE A 22 29.11 80.38 -2.02
C ILE A 22 28.03 80.02 -3.09
N MET A 23 26.80 79.81 -2.54
CA MET A 23 25.42 80.11 -3.00
C MET A 23 24.82 79.31 -4.19
N THR A 24 23.54 78.88 -4.24
CA THR A 24 22.32 79.18 -3.47
C THR A 24 21.16 78.24 -3.88
N PHE A 25 20.09 78.23 -3.06
CA PHE A 25 18.67 77.98 -3.37
C PHE A 25 18.10 76.53 -3.42
N SER A 26 17.37 76.20 -2.33
CA SER A 26 15.89 76.07 -2.33
C SER A 26 15.27 74.70 -1.97
N LEU A 27 14.29 74.81 -1.05
CA LEU A 27 13.09 74.00 -0.82
C LEU A 27 13.15 72.65 -0.05
N ARG A 28 12.76 72.76 1.24
CA ARG A 28 11.80 71.94 2.02
C ARG A 28 11.45 70.53 1.52
N SER A 29 11.60 69.55 2.40
CA SER A 29 10.49 68.68 2.84
C SER A 29 10.87 67.87 4.09
N SER A 30 10.12 68.08 5.16
CA SER A 30 10.16 67.30 6.39
C SER A 30 9.27 66.07 6.22
N VAL A 31 9.81 64.87 6.39
CA VAL A 31 9.01 63.64 6.52
C VAL A 31 9.26 63.04 7.89
N LEU A 32 8.17 62.97 8.65
CA LEU A 32 8.06 62.40 9.99
C LEU A 32 8.06 60.85 9.86
N ALA A 33 9.07 60.18 10.41
CA ALA A 33 9.11 58.72 10.43
C ALA A 33 8.32 58.17 11.62
N ILE A 34 7.17 57.54 11.36
CA ILE A 34 6.42 56.76 12.34
C ILE A 34 6.99 55.34 12.33
N LEU A 35 7.65 54.94 13.43
CA LEU A 35 8.11 53.58 13.65
C LEU A 35 6.91 52.73 14.12
N ALA A 36 6.31 51.95 13.21
CA ALA A 36 5.35 50.91 13.58
C ALA A 36 6.11 49.62 13.91
N THR A 37 6.19 49.27 15.19
CA THR A 37 6.68 47.97 15.65
C THR A 37 5.65 46.90 15.31
N PHE A 38 5.87 46.15 14.23
CA PHE A 38 5.14 44.91 13.97
C PHE A 38 5.61 43.84 14.96
N GLN A 39 4.76 43.50 15.93
CA GLN A 39 4.93 42.27 16.68
C GLN A 39 4.57 41.11 15.76
N PHE A 40 5.59 40.44 15.23
CA PHE A 40 5.44 39.10 14.69
C PHE A 40 5.07 38.16 15.84
N ILE A 41 3.79 37.85 15.98
CA ILE A 41 3.36 36.66 16.69
C ILE A 41 3.76 35.50 15.80
N GLY A 42 4.95 34.95 16.04
CA GLY A 42 5.34 33.67 15.46
C GLY A 42 4.30 32.65 15.89
N SER A 43 3.54 32.13 14.94
CA SER A 43 2.74 30.94 15.19
C SER A 43 3.74 29.80 15.41
N VAL A 44 3.97 29.48 16.67
CA VAL A 44 4.52 28.17 17.03
C VAL A 44 3.46 27.16 16.61
N VAL A 45 3.66 26.53 15.45
CA VAL A 45 2.97 25.29 15.13
C VAL A 45 3.43 24.33 16.21
N ALA A 46 2.52 23.95 17.11
CA ALA A 46 2.78 22.88 18.05
C ALA A 46 3.11 21.65 17.20
N ASP A 47 4.32 21.12 17.37
CA ASP A 47 4.68 19.81 16.84
C ASP A 47 3.66 18.82 17.40
N ALA A 48 2.78 18.31 16.54
CA ALA A 48 1.79 17.34 16.94
C ALA A 48 2.57 16.07 17.29
N GLY A 49 2.78 15.84 18.60
CA GLY A 49 3.53 14.69 19.09
C GLY A 49 2.97 13.38 18.52
N ASP A 50 3.84 12.38 18.45
CA ASP A 50 3.50 11.06 17.92
C ASP A 50 2.26 10.45 18.60
N ILE A 51 1.41 9.80 17.79
CA ILE A 51 0.23 9.08 18.27
C ILE A 51 0.57 7.59 18.38
N ASN A 52 0.43 7.01 19.57
CA ASN A 52 0.68 5.59 19.80
C ASN A 52 -0.64 4.81 19.95
N LEU A 53 -0.81 3.77 19.14
CA LEU A 53 -1.97 2.88 19.09
C LEU A 53 -1.50 1.48 19.46
N CYS A 54 -1.70 1.08 20.73
CA CYS A 54 -1.22 -0.20 21.25
C CYS A 54 -2.36 -1.16 21.64
N GLY A 55 -3.56 -0.63 21.83
CA GLY A 55 -4.76 -1.44 22.03
C GLY A 55 -5.12 -2.21 20.76
N GLN A 56 -5.88 -3.29 20.94
CA GLN A 56 -6.19 -4.24 19.86
C GLN A 56 -6.87 -3.58 18.65
N SER A 57 -7.75 -2.63 18.89
CA SER A 57 -8.50 -1.91 17.85
C SER A 57 -8.29 -0.39 17.93
N ASP A 58 -7.21 0.04 18.59
CA ASP A 58 -6.87 1.46 18.67
C ASP A 58 -6.76 2.03 17.27
N TRP A 59 -7.38 3.19 17.08
CA TRP A 59 -7.53 3.83 15.79
C TRP A 59 -7.29 5.33 15.92
N TRP A 60 -6.81 5.93 14.85
CA TRP A 60 -6.64 7.38 14.76
C TRP A 60 -6.94 7.87 13.36
N ASN A 61 -7.61 9.03 13.27
CA ASN A 61 -7.90 9.68 12.00
C ASN A 61 -7.01 10.89 11.82
N SER A 62 -6.24 10.95 10.74
CA SER A 62 -5.51 12.18 10.43
C SER A 62 -6.46 13.26 9.93
N THR A 63 -6.17 14.49 10.33
CA THR A 63 -6.76 15.70 9.76
C THR A 63 -5.82 16.41 8.79
N GLU A 64 -4.56 15.95 8.67
CA GLU A 64 -3.52 16.55 7.84
C GLU A 64 -3.26 15.79 6.53
N VAL A 65 -3.45 14.47 6.56
CA VAL A 65 -3.32 13.58 5.40
C VAL A 65 -4.61 12.77 5.24
N PRO A 66 -4.92 12.26 4.03
CA PRO A 66 -6.18 11.55 3.78
C PRO A 66 -6.11 10.08 4.24
N TYR A 67 -5.61 9.83 5.46
CA TYR A 67 -5.43 8.49 6.01
C TYR A 67 -5.92 8.38 7.45
N SER A 68 -6.49 7.21 7.75
CA SER A 68 -6.71 6.73 9.11
C SER A 68 -5.77 5.57 9.40
N PHE A 69 -5.50 5.31 10.68
CA PHE A 69 -4.55 4.30 11.12
C PHE A 69 -5.23 3.39 12.14
N ASN A 70 -4.90 2.10 12.12
CA ASN A 70 -5.44 1.14 13.06
C ASN A 70 -4.35 0.14 13.47
N ASN A 71 -4.22 -0.12 14.77
CA ASN A 71 -3.27 -1.11 15.26
C ASN A 71 -3.69 -2.53 14.85
N ASN A 72 -4.99 -2.81 14.77
CA ASN A 72 -5.59 -4.01 14.20
C ASN A 72 -4.92 -5.34 14.61
N ALA A 73 -4.76 -5.55 15.91
CA ALA A 73 -4.25 -6.79 16.49
C ALA A 73 -5.37 -7.84 16.63
N TRP A 74 -6.15 -8.05 15.56
CA TRP A 74 -7.40 -8.82 15.60
C TRP A 74 -7.22 -10.28 16.02
N GLY A 75 -6.05 -10.86 15.73
CA GLY A 75 -5.67 -12.22 16.10
C GLY A 75 -4.81 -12.30 17.36
N ASN A 76 -4.86 -11.29 18.23
CA ASN A 76 -4.13 -11.26 19.49
C ASN A 76 -4.47 -12.50 20.35
N ASP A 77 -3.49 -13.39 20.50
CA ASP A 77 -3.56 -14.60 21.31
C ASP A 77 -2.81 -14.47 22.65
N SER A 78 -2.47 -13.23 23.04
CA SER A 78 -1.68 -12.87 24.23
C SER A 78 -0.25 -13.38 24.25
N SER A 79 0.28 -13.92 23.14
CA SER A 79 1.66 -14.41 23.04
C SER A 79 2.71 -13.31 22.82
N GLY A 80 2.30 -12.05 22.83
CA GLY A 80 3.11 -10.95 22.34
C GLY A 80 2.41 -9.61 22.37
N TYR A 81 2.91 -8.67 21.57
CA TYR A 81 2.42 -7.31 21.46
C TYR A 81 2.62 -6.76 20.05
N GLN A 82 1.86 -5.71 19.73
CA GLN A 82 2.18 -4.79 18.66
C GLN A 82 1.65 -3.39 18.98
N CYS A 83 2.37 -2.36 18.54
CA CYS A 83 2.00 -0.97 18.66
C CYS A 83 2.27 -0.25 17.35
N LEU A 84 1.26 0.42 16.80
CA LEU A 84 1.39 1.32 15.66
C LEU A 84 1.64 2.75 16.18
N SER A 85 2.73 3.37 15.76
CA SER A 85 3.03 4.77 16.03
C SER A 85 2.85 5.60 14.77
N VAL A 86 2.07 6.68 14.85
CA VAL A 86 1.84 7.63 13.76
C VAL A 86 2.68 8.87 14.01
N HIS A 87 3.45 9.28 13.00
CA HIS A 87 4.39 10.38 13.08
C HIS A 87 4.02 11.50 12.08
N ASP A 88 4.37 12.74 12.42
CA ASP A 88 4.23 13.91 11.53
C ASP A 88 2.82 14.01 10.92
N GLY A 89 1.81 14.01 11.78
CA GLY A 89 0.40 14.10 11.38
C GLY A 89 -0.09 12.94 10.50
N GLY A 90 0.65 11.84 10.38
CA GLY A 90 0.34 10.71 9.50
C GLY A 90 1.09 10.71 8.17
N ARG A 91 2.18 11.48 8.02
CA ARG A 91 3.09 11.40 6.85
C ARG A 91 4.03 10.19 6.90
N SER A 92 4.19 9.60 8.09
CA SER A 92 4.83 8.30 8.27
C SER A 92 4.21 7.54 9.44
N PHE A 93 4.39 6.22 9.46
CA PHE A 93 4.03 5.40 10.61
C PHE A 93 5.01 4.24 10.78
N SER A 94 5.10 3.74 12.00
CA SER A 94 5.89 2.57 12.35
C SER A 94 5.06 1.58 13.16
N VAL A 95 5.50 0.33 13.19
CA VAL A 95 4.91 -0.74 13.98
C VAL A 95 6.03 -1.47 14.69
N ALA A 96 6.03 -1.43 16.03
CA ALA A 96 6.86 -2.29 16.84
C ALA A 96 6.06 -3.54 17.23
N TYR A 97 6.61 -4.74 17.05
CA TYR A 97 5.87 -5.98 17.32
C TYR A 97 6.75 -7.16 17.71
N LYS A 98 6.14 -8.11 18.41
CA LYS A 98 6.69 -9.42 18.75
C LYS A 98 5.53 -10.37 19.04
N TRP A 99 5.50 -11.53 18.41
CA TRP A 99 4.44 -12.53 18.60
C TRP A 99 5.03 -13.95 18.58
N THR A 100 4.84 -14.70 19.66
CA THR A 100 5.50 -16.02 19.85
C THR A 100 4.54 -17.22 19.82
N GLY A 101 3.24 -16.96 19.58
CA GLY A 101 2.19 -17.96 19.53
C GLY A 101 2.19 -18.77 18.23
N ASP A 102 1.05 -19.38 17.91
CA ASP A 102 0.93 -20.24 16.73
C ASP A 102 1.20 -19.47 15.43
N ALA A 103 2.29 -19.80 14.74
CA ALA A 103 2.72 -19.15 13.49
C ALA A 103 1.80 -19.46 12.29
N SER A 104 0.84 -20.38 12.42
CA SER A 104 -0.16 -20.62 11.37
C SER A 104 -1.21 -19.50 11.29
N LEU A 105 -1.48 -18.84 12.42
CA LEU A 105 -2.51 -17.82 12.58
C LEU A 105 -1.93 -16.41 12.53
N VAL A 106 -2.60 -15.53 11.79
CA VAL A 106 -2.32 -14.09 11.80
C VAL A 106 -2.66 -13.50 13.16
N LYS A 107 -1.78 -12.62 13.65
CA LYS A 107 -1.91 -11.90 14.93
C LYS A 107 -2.48 -10.52 14.74
N GLY A 108 -2.16 -9.88 13.62
CA GLY A 108 -2.71 -8.58 13.26
C GLY A 108 -2.25 -8.10 11.89
N TYR A 109 -2.91 -7.03 11.45
CA TYR A 109 -2.57 -6.29 10.24
C TYR A 109 -2.61 -4.79 10.54
N PRO A 110 -1.64 -4.22 11.29
CA PRO A 110 -1.56 -2.79 11.52
C PRO A 110 -1.39 -2.05 10.20
N TYR A 111 -2.23 -1.05 9.95
CA TYR A 111 -2.34 -0.41 8.65
C TYR A 111 -2.58 1.10 8.70
N MET A 112 -2.30 1.75 7.58
CA MET A 112 -2.93 3.00 7.15
C MET A 112 -4.05 2.70 6.14
N LYS A 113 -5.15 3.43 6.19
CA LYS A 113 -6.34 3.27 5.33
C LYS A 113 -6.66 4.58 4.64
N ALA A 114 -6.78 4.55 3.32
CA ALA A 114 -7.16 5.70 2.52
C ALA A 114 -8.59 6.18 2.86
N HIS A 115 -8.78 7.49 3.02
CA HIS A 115 -10.10 8.08 3.21
C HIS A 115 -11.00 7.81 1.99
N PRO A 116 -12.34 7.71 2.18
CA PRO A 116 -13.27 7.26 1.15
C PRO A 116 -13.54 8.28 0.04
N THR A 117 -12.70 9.29 -0.17
CA THR A 117 -12.97 10.36 -1.17
C THR A 117 -13.14 9.83 -2.60
N ARG A 118 -12.56 8.67 -2.92
CA ARG A 118 -12.68 7.98 -4.22
C ARG A 118 -13.23 6.56 -4.12
N LEU A 119 -13.72 6.17 -2.93
CA LEU A 119 -14.24 4.84 -2.63
C LEU A 119 -15.68 4.95 -2.07
N PRO A 120 -16.52 3.93 -2.20
CA PRO A 120 -16.31 2.73 -3.02
C PRO A 120 -16.43 3.02 -4.52
N VAL A 121 -15.78 2.21 -5.34
CA VAL A 121 -15.79 2.29 -6.81
C VAL A 121 -15.90 0.88 -7.43
N GLN A 122 -16.57 0.75 -8.57
CA GLN A 122 -16.59 -0.53 -9.27
C GLN A 122 -15.23 -0.86 -9.88
N LEU A 123 -14.83 -2.13 -9.81
CA LEU A 123 -13.51 -2.59 -10.24
C LEU A 123 -13.22 -2.32 -11.73
N TRP A 124 -14.24 -2.41 -12.59
CA TRP A 124 -14.11 -2.08 -14.02
C TRP A 124 -13.83 -0.59 -14.26
N ASN A 125 -14.21 0.28 -13.32
CA ASN A 125 -14.06 1.72 -13.41
C ASN A 125 -12.70 2.21 -12.85
N VAL A 126 -11.87 1.32 -12.29
CA VAL A 126 -10.52 1.65 -11.81
C VAL A 126 -9.55 1.66 -12.99
N THR A 127 -9.07 2.85 -13.37
CA THR A 127 -8.09 3.00 -14.46
C THR A 127 -6.66 2.97 -13.97
N GLN A 128 -6.39 3.46 -12.75
CA GLN A 128 -5.08 3.37 -12.09
C GLN A 128 -5.25 3.10 -10.59
N LEU A 129 -4.28 2.37 -10.02
CA LEU A 129 -4.05 2.26 -8.58
C LEU A 129 -2.63 2.75 -8.32
N GLN A 130 -2.48 4.03 -8.03
CA GLN A 130 -1.19 4.62 -7.69
C GLN A 130 -0.79 4.17 -6.29
N VAL A 131 0.33 3.47 -6.21
CA VAL A 131 1.00 3.13 -4.95
C VAL A 131 2.40 3.74 -5.00
N THR A 132 2.65 4.63 -4.05
CA THR A 132 3.97 5.18 -3.77
C THR A 132 4.28 4.88 -2.30
N GLY A 133 5.54 4.66 -1.96
CA GLY A 133 5.97 4.51 -0.57
C GLY A 133 7.39 4.00 -0.46
N ASN A 134 8.02 4.26 0.68
CA ASN A 134 9.20 3.54 1.14
C ASN A 134 8.81 2.77 2.40
N TRP A 135 9.33 1.57 2.53
CA TRP A 135 9.15 0.78 3.74
C TRP A 135 10.36 -0.10 4.02
N GLN A 136 10.51 -0.45 5.30
CA GLN A 136 11.50 -1.38 5.77
C GLN A 136 10.93 -2.22 6.90
N THR A 137 11.28 -3.50 6.92
CA THR A 137 11.09 -4.38 8.06
C THR A 137 12.46 -4.80 8.56
N PHE A 138 12.69 -4.76 9.87
CA PHE A 138 13.96 -5.13 10.46
C PHE A 138 13.80 -5.64 11.89
N VAL A 139 14.79 -6.40 12.36
CA VAL A 139 14.90 -6.82 13.77
C VAL A 139 15.54 -5.67 14.53
N THR A 140 15.06 -5.33 15.73
CA THR A 140 15.63 -4.25 16.55
C THR A 140 17.16 -4.40 16.70
N GLY A 141 17.90 -3.32 16.46
CA GLY A 141 19.37 -3.30 16.43
C GLY A 141 19.99 -3.75 15.09
N LYS A 142 19.17 -3.95 14.04
CA LYS A 142 19.59 -4.29 12.67
C LYS A 142 19.08 -3.28 11.63
N GLU A 143 18.77 -2.07 12.04
CA GLU A 143 18.21 -0.99 11.21
C GLU A 143 19.03 -0.75 9.93
N THR A 144 20.36 -0.85 10.06
CA THR A 144 21.33 -0.58 8.98
C THR A 144 22.01 -1.85 8.44
N ALA A 145 21.52 -3.03 8.84
CA ALA A 145 22.07 -4.30 8.39
C ALA A 145 21.90 -4.48 6.87
N SER A 146 22.85 -5.18 6.25
CA SER A 146 22.71 -5.56 4.85
C SER A 146 21.52 -6.51 4.64
N VAL A 147 21.03 -6.62 3.40
CA VAL A 147 19.91 -7.53 3.06
C VAL A 147 20.17 -8.98 3.51
N HIS A 148 21.42 -9.45 3.41
CA HIS A 148 21.77 -10.81 3.82
C HIS A 148 21.78 -10.99 5.34
N GLU A 149 22.35 -10.02 6.08
CA GLU A 149 22.32 -10.03 7.55
C GLU A 149 20.89 -9.91 8.07
N GLN A 150 20.06 -9.12 7.41
CA GLN A 150 18.66 -8.96 7.76
C GLN A 150 17.86 -10.23 7.49
N ALA A 151 18.10 -10.92 6.37
CA ALA A 151 17.51 -12.22 6.09
C ALA A 151 17.89 -13.27 7.14
N LYS A 152 19.18 -13.33 7.52
CA LYS A 152 19.61 -14.21 8.62
C LYS A 152 18.93 -13.85 9.94
N ALA A 153 18.81 -12.56 10.25
CA ALA A 153 18.15 -12.11 11.47
C ALA A 153 16.65 -12.49 11.48
N PHE A 154 15.98 -12.43 10.34
CA PHE A 154 14.60 -12.92 10.19
C PHE A 154 14.48 -14.43 10.45
N ASP A 155 15.42 -15.23 9.94
CA ASP A 155 15.45 -16.67 10.22
C ASP A 155 15.69 -16.94 11.72
N ASP A 156 16.63 -16.22 12.33
CA ASP A 156 16.99 -16.36 13.76
C ASP A 156 15.78 -16.07 14.69
N VAL A 157 14.89 -15.16 14.29
CA VAL A 157 13.66 -14.82 15.04
C VAL A 157 12.42 -15.54 14.51
N SER A 158 12.57 -16.40 13.50
CA SER A 158 11.46 -17.06 12.81
C SER A 158 10.39 -16.05 12.39
N LEU A 159 10.74 -15.04 11.59
CA LEU A 159 9.78 -14.05 11.12
C LEU A 159 8.80 -14.65 10.11
N TYR A 160 7.50 -14.44 10.33
CA TYR A 160 6.40 -14.77 9.42
C TYR A 160 5.59 -13.49 9.23
N ALA A 161 5.90 -12.75 8.17
CA ALA A 161 5.23 -11.50 7.88
C ALA A 161 5.24 -11.14 6.39
N ASN A 162 4.35 -10.24 6.01
CA ASN A 162 4.38 -9.55 4.73
C ASN A 162 4.21 -8.02 4.93
N VAL A 163 4.43 -7.27 3.86
CA VAL A 163 3.87 -5.93 3.68
C VAL A 163 2.86 -6.06 2.56
N ALA A 164 1.65 -5.56 2.76
CA ALA A 164 0.56 -5.72 1.82
C ALA A 164 -0.20 -4.42 1.62
N VAL A 165 -0.53 -4.12 0.36
CA VAL A 165 -1.71 -3.32 0.03
C VAL A 165 -2.90 -4.25 0.09
N ASP A 166 -3.89 -3.94 0.91
CA ASP A 166 -5.08 -4.78 1.13
C ASP A 166 -6.36 -4.04 0.70
N MET A 167 -7.25 -4.76 0.03
CA MET A 167 -8.41 -4.21 -0.65
C MET A 167 -9.60 -5.13 -0.49
N PHE A 168 -10.72 -4.57 -0.03
CA PHE A 168 -11.94 -5.31 0.25
C PHE A 168 -13.04 -4.99 -0.74
N LEU A 169 -13.70 -6.04 -1.25
CA LEU A 169 -14.68 -5.95 -2.31
C LEU A 169 -15.99 -6.68 -1.98
N SER A 170 -17.09 -6.16 -2.52
CA SER A 170 -18.42 -6.79 -2.44
C SER A 170 -19.26 -6.44 -3.67
N ASP A 171 -20.27 -7.26 -3.97
CA ASP A 171 -21.30 -6.94 -4.96
C ASP A 171 -22.27 -5.85 -4.46
N ASN A 172 -22.32 -5.62 -3.15
CA ASN A 172 -23.01 -4.51 -2.53
C ASN A 172 -22.03 -3.37 -2.17
N ARG A 173 -22.41 -2.14 -2.55
CA ARG A 173 -21.59 -0.94 -2.38
C ARG A 173 -21.27 -0.67 -0.91
N GLU A 174 -22.25 -0.80 -0.03
CA GLU A 174 -22.11 -0.53 1.40
C GLU A 174 -21.25 -1.61 2.09
N ASN A 175 -21.54 -2.89 1.82
CA ASN A 175 -20.80 -4.03 2.36
C ASN A 175 -19.32 -4.02 1.98
N SER A 176 -18.95 -3.47 0.82
CA SER A 176 -17.54 -3.32 0.44
C SER A 176 -16.73 -2.43 1.39
N THR A 177 -17.41 -1.58 2.18
CA THR A 177 -16.78 -0.66 3.14
C THR A 177 -16.75 -1.18 4.57
N LEU A 178 -17.36 -2.35 4.82
CA LEU A 178 -17.49 -2.94 6.15
C LEU A 178 -16.45 -4.06 6.38
N VAL A 179 -16.22 -4.38 7.65
CA VAL A 179 -15.45 -5.58 8.04
C VAL A 179 -16.17 -6.82 7.51
N GLY A 180 -15.40 -7.80 7.02
CA GLY A 180 -15.95 -9.06 6.51
C GLY A 180 -16.52 -8.98 5.10
N ALA A 181 -16.01 -8.07 4.26
CA ALA A 181 -16.31 -8.09 2.83
C ALA A 181 -15.93 -9.47 2.23
N PRO A 182 -16.76 -10.05 1.36
CA PRO A 182 -16.61 -11.45 0.92
C PRO A 182 -15.40 -11.69 0.01
N ILE A 183 -14.77 -10.64 -0.50
CA ILE A 183 -13.67 -10.73 -1.46
C ILE A 183 -12.55 -9.79 -0.99
N GLU A 184 -11.33 -10.28 -1.13
CA GLU A 184 -10.11 -9.56 -0.80
C GLU A 184 -9.13 -9.63 -1.96
N ILE A 185 -8.46 -8.52 -2.25
CA ILE A 185 -7.33 -8.48 -3.18
C ILE A 185 -6.14 -7.87 -2.44
N MET A 186 -5.12 -8.67 -2.22
CA MET A 186 -3.86 -8.23 -1.65
C MET A 186 -2.80 -8.07 -2.73
N ILE A 187 -1.91 -7.10 -2.56
CA ILE A 187 -0.66 -6.98 -3.30
C ILE A 187 0.47 -6.98 -2.30
N TRP A 188 1.35 -7.98 -2.36
CA TRP A 188 2.46 -8.19 -1.44
C TRP A 188 3.78 -7.76 -2.11
N PRO A 189 4.17 -6.49 -2.00
CA PRO A 189 5.46 -6.03 -2.51
C PRO A 189 6.65 -6.54 -1.68
N TRP A 190 6.43 -6.98 -0.44
CA TRP A 190 7.46 -7.57 0.40
C TRP A 190 6.88 -8.71 1.25
N TRP A 191 7.62 -9.81 1.40
CA TRP A 191 7.21 -10.96 2.21
C TRP A 191 8.42 -11.81 2.64
N THR A 192 8.29 -12.56 3.74
CA THR A 192 9.27 -13.59 4.11
C THR A 192 8.93 -14.93 3.46
N PRO A 193 9.93 -15.74 3.01
CA PRO A 193 9.69 -17.05 2.39
C PRO A 193 8.82 -18.03 3.21
N THR A 194 8.78 -17.83 4.52
CA THR A 194 8.03 -18.58 5.54
C THR A 194 6.52 -18.35 5.48
N VAL A 195 6.06 -17.24 4.92
CA VAL A 195 4.63 -16.92 4.76
C VAL A 195 4.17 -17.26 3.34
N LYS A 196 3.03 -17.96 3.24
CA LYS A 196 2.38 -18.32 1.98
C LYS A 196 1.00 -17.68 1.88
N PRO A 197 0.61 -17.11 0.73
CA PRO A 197 -0.75 -16.65 0.48
C PRO A 197 -1.71 -17.83 0.40
N LEU A 198 -3.00 -17.53 0.48
CA LEU A 198 -4.05 -18.50 0.22
C LEU A 198 -3.99 -18.97 -1.24
N GLY A 199 -4.29 -20.26 -1.44
CA GLY A 199 -4.22 -20.89 -2.76
C GLY A 199 -2.80 -21.19 -3.25
N TRP A 200 -1.80 -21.17 -2.36
CA TRP A 200 -0.39 -21.42 -2.71
C TRP A 200 -0.17 -22.71 -3.52
N ALA A 201 -0.86 -23.80 -3.16
CA ALA A 201 -0.69 -25.10 -3.80
C ALA A 201 -1.51 -25.26 -5.09
N GLU A 202 -2.64 -24.55 -5.19
CA GLU A 202 -3.63 -24.70 -6.25
C GLU A 202 -3.42 -23.71 -7.40
N SER A 203 -2.77 -22.58 -7.13
CA SER A 203 -2.58 -21.50 -8.11
C SER A 203 -1.52 -21.85 -9.16
N THR A 204 -1.59 -21.20 -10.33
CA THR A 204 -0.58 -21.32 -11.40
C THR A 204 0.22 -20.02 -11.58
N PRO A 205 1.09 -19.65 -10.62
CA PRO A 205 1.74 -18.33 -10.59
C PRO A 205 2.59 -18.01 -11.83
N ASP A 206 3.09 -19.04 -12.54
CA ASP A 206 3.84 -18.85 -13.79
C ASP A 206 2.97 -18.51 -15.00
N LYS A 207 1.65 -18.73 -14.93
CA LYS A 207 0.70 -18.37 -16.00
C LYS A 207 0.03 -17.02 -15.74
N ASP A 208 -0.12 -16.66 -14.47
CA ASP A 208 -0.81 -15.46 -14.03
C ASP A 208 0.21 -14.49 -13.43
N THR A 209 1.02 -13.89 -14.33
CA THR A 209 2.05 -12.92 -13.98
C THR A 209 1.80 -11.58 -14.68
N VAL A 210 1.96 -10.48 -13.94
CA VAL A 210 1.91 -9.10 -14.46
C VAL A 210 3.13 -8.35 -13.94
N THR A 211 3.78 -7.57 -14.79
CA THR A 211 4.96 -6.78 -14.41
C THR A 211 4.57 -5.34 -14.12
N ILE A 212 4.94 -4.85 -12.94
CA ILE A 212 4.77 -3.46 -12.51
C ILE A 212 6.17 -2.87 -12.29
N ASP A 213 6.51 -1.81 -13.01
CA ASP A 213 7.82 -1.13 -12.94
C ASP A 213 9.03 -2.09 -12.91
N GLY A 214 9.05 -3.04 -13.85
CA GLY A 214 10.11 -4.05 -13.96
C GLY A 214 10.04 -5.20 -12.94
N THR A 215 9.14 -5.16 -11.96
CA THR A 215 8.95 -6.22 -10.96
C THR A 215 7.80 -7.14 -11.37
N PRO A 216 8.03 -8.43 -11.63
CA PRO A 216 6.95 -9.38 -11.89
C PRO A 216 6.21 -9.74 -10.60
N PHE A 217 4.88 -9.67 -10.64
CA PHE A 217 3.96 -10.12 -9.61
C PHE A 217 3.23 -11.36 -10.08
N SER A 218 3.14 -12.39 -9.24
CA SER A 218 2.45 -13.64 -9.55
C SER A 218 1.18 -13.76 -8.72
N LEU A 219 0.07 -14.13 -9.35
CA LEU A 219 -1.22 -14.27 -8.69
C LEU A 219 -1.36 -15.62 -8.00
N TYR A 220 -1.84 -15.57 -6.76
CA TYR A 220 -2.37 -16.70 -6.00
C TYR A 220 -3.79 -16.37 -5.58
N HIS A 221 -4.67 -17.36 -5.47
CA HIS A 221 -5.99 -17.12 -4.90
C HIS A 221 -6.62 -18.37 -4.29
N GLY A 222 -7.35 -18.18 -3.20
CA GLY A 222 -7.99 -19.25 -2.46
C GLY A 222 -8.99 -18.73 -1.44
N TRP A 223 -9.58 -19.65 -0.68
CA TRP A 223 -10.60 -19.31 0.31
C TRP A 223 -10.01 -19.39 1.72
N ASN A 224 -10.37 -18.44 2.59
CA ASN A 224 -10.11 -18.58 4.02
C ASN A 224 -11.23 -19.36 4.72
N ASP A 225 -11.01 -19.73 5.97
CA ASP A 225 -11.97 -20.51 6.77
C ASP A 225 -13.30 -19.77 7.00
N GLY A 226 -13.31 -18.44 6.86
CA GLY A 226 -14.49 -17.59 6.93
C GLY A 226 -15.31 -17.53 5.63
N GLY A 227 -14.86 -18.22 4.57
CA GLY A 227 -15.54 -18.21 3.27
C GLY A 227 -15.29 -16.95 2.45
N GLN A 228 -14.27 -16.15 2.77
CA GLN A 228 -13.81 -15.04 1.95
C GLN A 228 -12.90 -15.55 0.84
N HIS A 229 -13.07 -15.05 -0.39
CA HIS A 229 -12.19 -15.37 -1.51
C HIS A 229 -11.08 -14.32 -1.61
N VAL A 230 -9.84 -14.75 -1.43
CA VAL A 230 -8.66 -13.88 -1.38
C VAL A 230 -7.81 -14.08 -2.62
N PHE A 231 -7.42 -12.98 -3.25
CA PHE A 231 -6.50 -12.92 -4.38
C PHE A 231 -5.22 -12.20 -3.93
N SER A 232 -4.06 -12.84 -3.98
CA SER A 232 -2.79 -12.26 -3.53
C SER A 232 -1.79 -12.19 -4.69
N TRP A 233 -1.40 -10.97 -5.06
CA TRP A 233 -0.31 -10.73 -5.99
C TRP A 233 1.02 -10.65 -5.25
N LEU A 234 1.91 -11.61 -5.47
CA LEU A 234 3.22 -11.65 -4.81
C LEU A 234 4.31 -11.14 -5.73
N ALA A 235 5.08 -10.14 -5.28
CA ALA A 235 6.30 -9.74 -5.94
C ALA A 235 7.31 -10.90 -5.96
N ARG A 236 7.90 -11.21 -7.12
CA ARG A 236 8.98 -12.21 -7.21
C ARG A 236 10.29 -11.70 -6.61
N THR A 237 10.40 -10.41 -6.32
CA THR A 237 11.53 -9.81 -5.63
C THR A 237 11.00 -8.79 -4.64
N ASN A 238 11.46 -8.87 -3.39
CA ASN A 238 11.05 -7.96 -2.34
C ASN A 238 11.44 -6.52 -2.67
N LEU A 239 10.47 -5.63 -2.54
CA LEU A 239 10.64 -4.20 -2.70
C LEU A 239 10.77 -3.54 -1.33
N THR A 240 11.52 -2.45 -1.25
CA THR A 240 11.57 -1.53 -0.09
C THR A 240 11.06 -0.14 -0.45
N LYS A 241 10.70 0.06 -1.72
CA LYS A 241 10.07 1.26 -2.22
C LYS A 241 9.34 0.98 -3.52
N THR A 242 8.37 1.82 -3.83
CA THR A 242 7.67 1.83 -5.12
C THR A 242 7.17 3.25 -5.42
N ASP A 243 7.02 3.54 -6.71
CA ASP A 243 6.25 4.68 -7.22
C ASP A 243 5.65 4.29 -8.57
N ALA A 244 4.54 3.57 -8.54
CA ALA A 244 4.01 2.92 -9.73
C ALA A 244 2.48 2.77 -9.72
N ASP A 245 1.93 2.57 -10.91
CA ASP A 245 0.53 2.18 -11.11
C ASP A 245 0.38 0.65 -11.05
N TYR A 246 -0.31 0.18 -10.02
CA TYR A 246 -0.66 -1.22 -9.78
C TYR A 246 -2.04 -1.59 -10.35
N GLY A 247 -2.74 -0.66 -10.99
CA GLY A 247 -4.02 -0.86 -11.65
C GLY A 247 -4.05 -2.07 -12.61
N PRO A 248 -2.99 -2.36 -13.38
CA PRO A 248 -2.93 -3.55 -14.23
C PRO A 248 -3.16 -4.89 -13.49
N LEU A 249 -2.79 -5.00 -12.20
CA LEU A 249 -3.04 -6.20 -11.39
C LEU A 249 -4.54 -6.42 -11.16
N LEU A 250 -5.26 -5.35 -10.82
CA LEU A 250 -6.72 -5.38 -10.64
C LEU A 250 -7.43 -5.67 -11.97
N GLN A 251 -6.98 -5.02 -13.04
CA GLN A 251 -7.54 -5.21 -14.37
C GLN A 251 -7.38 -6.63 -14.88
N TYR A 252 -6.25 -7.27 -14.58
CA TYR A 252 -6.00 -8.65 -14.98
C TYR A 252 -7.09 -9.60 -14.44
N ILE A 253 -7.39 -9.51 -13.15
CA ILE A 253 -8.36 -10.40 -12.47
C ILE A 253 -9.72 -10.36 -13.18
N TRP A 254 -10.30 -9.19 -13.40
CA TRP A 254 -11.63 -9.12 -14.01
C TRP A 254 -11.62 -9.32 -15.54
N LYS A 255 -10.56 -8.91 -16.25
CA LYS A 255 -10.45 -9.17 -17.70
C LYS A 255 -10.30 -10.66 -18.00
N LYS A 256 -9.74 -11.43 -17.07
CA LYS A 256 -9.64 -12.90 -17.17
C LYS A 256 -10.92 -13.62 -16.72
N GLY A 257 -11.92 -12.88 -16.25
CA GLY A 257 -13.19 -13.44 -15.77
C GLY A 257 -13.09 -14.14 -14.40
N MET A 258 -12.02 -13.91 -13.64
CA MET A 258 -11.84 -14.51 -12.30
C MET A 258 -12.74 -13.84 -11.26
N LEU A 259 -12.99 -12.52 -11.42
CA LEU A 259 -13.97 -11.76 -10.66
C LEU A 259 -14.81 -10.89 -11.62
N SER A 260 -16.03 -10.56 -11.20
CA SER A 260 -16.84 -9.57 -11.93
C SER A 260 -16.24 -8.18 -11.77
N GLY A 261 -16.05 -7.47 -12.88
CA GLY A 261 -15.66 -6.07 -12.84
C GLY A 261 -16.69 -5.16 -12.13
N ALA A 262 -17.94 -5.62 -11.99
CA ALA A 262 -19.02 -4.87 -11.35
C ALA A 262 -18.94 -4.80 -9.81
N LEU A 263 -18.05 -5.60 -9.19
CA LEU A 263 -17.80 -5.57 -7.75
C LEU A 263 -17.31 -4.18 -7.31
N TRP A 264 -17.77 -3.74 -6.15
CA TRP A 264 -17.35 -2.52 -5.49
C TRP A 264 -16.10 -2.78 -4.67
N LEU A 265 -15.02 -2.05 -4.96
CA LEU A 265 -13.86 -1.86 -4.12
C LEU A 265 -14.17 -0.76 -3.11
N GLY A 266 -14.22 -1.10 -1.82
CA GLY A 266 -14.65 -0.16 -0.77
C GLY A 266 -13.58 0.25 0.22
N GLN A 267 -12.52 -0.55 0.38
CA GLN A 267 -11.43 -0.26 1.30
C GLN A 267 -10.09 -0.43 0.59
N LEU A 268 -9.12 0.36 1.02
CA LEU A 268 -7.79 0.41 0.43
C LEU A 268 -6.79 0.76 1.54
N GLU A 269 -5.95 -0.20 1.87
CA GLU A 269 -5.12 -0.23 3.06
C GLU A 269 -3.67 -0.54 2.69
N LEU A 270 -2.70 -0.07 3.47
CA LEU A 270 -1.30 -0.46 3.40
C LEU A 270 -0.81 -0.74 4.83
N GLY A 271 -0.21 -1.91 5.02
CA GLY A 271 0.21 -2.36 6.33
C GLY A 271 1.11 -3.58 6.26
N THR A 272 1.31 -4.22 7.42
CA THR A 272 2.09 -5.45 7.54
C THR A 272 1.25 -6.53 8.19
N GLU A 273 1.10 -7.70 7.57
CA GLU A 273 0.43 -8.83 8.20
C GLU A 273 1.46 -9.64 8.99
N ILE A 274 1.20 -9.85 10.28
CA ILE A 274 2.16 -10.45 11.20
C ILE A 274 1.58 -11.74 11.75
N LYS A 275 2.31 -12.86 11.59
CA LYS A 275 1.96 -14.15 12.21
C LYS A 275 2.85 -14.50 13.40
N HIS A 276 4.15 -14.28 13.25
CA HIS A 276 5.14 -14.67 14.25
C HIS A 276 6.45 -13.88 14.13
N ALA A 277 7.05 -13.57 15.27
CA ALA A 277 8.44 -13.13 15.43
C ALA A 277 8.87 -13.33 16.90
N ALA A 278 9.94 -14.09 17.13
CA ALA A 278 10.48 -14.36 18.47
C ALA A 278 11.34 -13.22 19.04
N GLY A 279 11.84 -12.35 18.18
CA GLY A 279 12.56 -11.13 18.51
C GLY A 279 11.69 -9.88 18.35
N ASP A 280 12.16 -8.77 18.90
CA ASP A 280 11.52 -7.48 18.69
C ASP A 280 11.76 -7.00 17.25
N MET A 281 10.67 -6.65 16.59
CA MET A 281 10.62 -6.29 15.19
C MET A 281 10.11 -4.87 15.02
N HIS A 282 10.55 -4.24 13.94
CA HIS A 282 9.98 -2.98 13.46
C HIS A 282 9.60 -3.10 11.99
N PHE A 283 8.48 -2.48 11.66
CA PHE A 283 8.10 -2.09 10.31
C PHE A 283 7.94 -0.58 10.28
N GLU A 284 8.43 0.07 9.23
CA GLU A 284 8.29 1.52 9.04
C GLU A 284 7.86 1.82 7.62
N ALA A 285 6.99 2.81 7.45
CA ALA A 285 6.56 3.30 6.14
C ALA A 285 6.47 4.82 6.11
N ASN A 286 6.92 5.42 5.00
CA ASN A 286 6.89 6.86 4.77
C ASN A 286 6.75 7.19 3.28
N ASN A 287 6.60 8.48 2.96
CA ASN A 287 6.51 9.00 1.59
C ASN A 287 5.47 8.25 0.75
N TYR A 288 4.37 7.85 1.38
CA TYR A 288 3.39 7.00 0.75
C TYR A 288 2.26 7.77 0.09
N THR A 289 1.74 7.19 -0.97
CA THR A 289 0.47 7.58 -1.59
C THR A 289 -0.28 6.32 -1.95
N LEU A 290 -1.55 6.27 -1.57
CA LEU A 290 -2.45 5.18 -1.90
C LEU A 290 -3.73 5.74 -2.51
N LYS A 291 -3.84 5.65 -3.84
CA LYS A 291 -4.86 6.39 -4.59
C LYS A 291 -5.41 5.59 -5.77
N VAL A 292 -6.73 5.54 -5.86
CA VAL A 292 -7.44 5.06 -7.05
C VAL A 292 -7.74 6.23 -8.00
N VAL A 293 -7.51 6.02 -9.28
CA VAL A 293 -8.01 6.87 -10.37
C VAL A 293 -9.13 6.14 -11.07
N ARG A 294 -10.24 6.84 -11.27
CA ARG A 294 -11.44 6.30 -11.91
C ARG A 294 -11.53 6.81 -13.34
N GLN A 295 -12.27 6.08 -14.18
CA GLN A 295 -12.54 6.57 -15.52
C GLN A 295 -13.20 7.95 -15.45
N GLY A 296 -12.64 8.92 -16.18
CA GLY A 296 -13.11 10.31 -16.21
C GLY A 296 -12.67 11.20 -15.05
N ASP A 297 -11.89 10.72 -14.08
CA ASP A 297 -11.18 11.60 -13.16
C ASP A 297 -10.17 12.49 -13.93
N PRO A 298 -9.80 13.70 -13.47
CA PRO A 298 -8.85 14.57 -14.20
C PRO A 298 -7.48 13.92 -14.44
N GLU A 299 -7.08 12.99 -13.58
CA GLU A 299 -5.82 12.24 -13.69
C GLU A 299 -5.93 10.99 -14.57
N ASP A 300 -7.14 10.69 -15.07
CA ASP A 300 -7.39 9.60 -16.01
C ASP A 300 -6.77 9.93 -17.37
N LYS A 301 -5.47 9.70 -17.47
CA LYS A 301 -4.78 9.68 -18.75
C LYS A 301 -5.22 8.42 -19.46
N ALA A 302 -6.13 8.56 -20.43
CA ALA A 302 -6.42 7.49 -21.38
C ALA A 302 -5.08 6.91 -21.87
N SER A 303 -4.86 5.61 -21.63
CA SER A 303 -3.64 4.93 -22.05
C SER A 303 -3.46 5.13 -23.55
N THR A 304 -2.60 6.09 -23.94
CA THR A 304 -2.18 6.25 -25.31
C THR A 304 -1.40 4.99 -25.64
N THR A 305 -2.08 4.08 -26.32
CA THR A 305 -1.57 2.89 -27.00
C THR A 305 -0.05 2.96 -27.16
N SER A 306 0.69 2.16 -26.37
CA SER A 306 2.10 1.92 -26.65
C SER A 306 2.16 1.31 -28.04
N THR A 307 2.56 2.11 -29.03
CA THR A 307 2.82 1.69 -30.39
C THR A 307 3.78 0.52 -30.34
N THR A 308 3.25 -0.69 -30.53
CA THR A 308 4.06 -1.87 -30.81
C THR A 308 4.80 -1.56 -32.10
N SER A 309 6.08 -1.24 -32.00
CA SER A 309 6.95 -1.12 -33.16
C SER A 309 7.18 -2.53 -33.70
N ALA A 310 6.21 -3.04 -34.46
CA ALA A 310 6.42 -4.19 -35.31
C ALA A 310 7.35 -3.75 -36.43
N THR A 311 8.60 -4.21 -36.37
CA THR A 311 9.56 -4.08 -37.47
C THR A 311 9.01 -4.80 -38.70
N ILE A 312 8.42 -4.04 -39.62
CA ILE A 312 8.03 -4.52 -40.95
C ILE A 312 9.31 -4.83 -41.71
N ARG A 313 9.65 -6.11 -41.82
CA ARG A 313 10.64 -6.59 -42.79
C ARG A 313 9.91 -6.75 -44.13
N ASN A 314 10.12 -5.79 -45.02
CA ASN A 314 9.64 -5.83 -46.40
C ASN A 314 10.20 -7.06 -47.13
N ASN A 315 9.33 -7.86 -47.75
CA ASN A 315 9.70 -8.67 -48.92
C ASN A 315 8.49 -8.74 -49.87
N PRO A 316 8.71 -8.73 -51.20
CA PRO A 316 7.71 -8.25 -52.14
C PRO A 316 6.69 -9.31 -52.58
N THR A 317 5.51 -8.77 -52.90
CA THR A 317 4.36 -9.25 -53.67
C THR A 317 4.57 -10.48 -54.55
N VAL A 318 3.76 -11.52 -54.32
CA VAL A 318 3.30 -12.45 -55.36
C VAL A 318 1.78 -12.57 -55.24
N THR A 319 1.10 -12.38 -56.38
CA THR A 319 -0.34 -12.29 -56.55
C THR A 319 -0.97 -13.65 -56.90
N SER A 320 -2.22 -13.85 -56.44
CA SER A 320 -3.23 -14.86 -56.83
C SER A 320 -3.01 -16.29 -56.30
N VAL A 321 -4.02 -17.12 -55.97
CA VAL A 321 -5.37 -17.27 -56.53
C VAL A 321 -6.35 -17.74 -55.42
N LEU A 322 -7.57 -17.22 -55.46
CA LEU A 322 -8.74 -17.68 -54.72
C LEU A 322 -9.19 -19.05 -55.28
N THR A 323 -9.20 -20.11 -54.47
CA THR A 323 -9.86 -21.37 -54.86
C THR A 323 -10.84 -21.79 -53.78
N THR A 324 -12.11 -21.65 -54.10
CA THR A 324 -13.27 -22.18 -53.39
C THR A 324 -13.27 -23.69 -53.53
N VAL A 325 -13.41 -24.42 -52.41
CA VAL A 325 -13.77 -25.85 -52.46
C VAL A 325 -14.92 -26.09 -51.49
N THR A 326 -16.08 -26.37 -52.07
CA THR A 326 -17.25 -26.97 -51.43
C THR A 326 -17.10 -28.49 -51.54
N ALA A 327 -17.38 -29.25 -50.48
CA ALA A 327 -18.21 -30.46 -50.54
C ALA A 327 -18.11 -31.29 -49.23
N GLU A 328 -19.30 -31.48 -48.66
CA GLU A 328 -19.92 -32.75 -48.28
C GLU A 328 -19.49 -33.54 -47.03
N ALA A 329 -20.57 -33.96 -46.37
CA ALA A 329 -20.67 -34.71 -45.15
C ALA A 329 -20.35 -36.20 -45.35
N LEU A 330 -19.87 -36.84 -44.30
CA LEU A 330 -20.21 -38.22 -44.02
C LEU A 330 -20.34 -38.45 -42.52
N ALA A 331 -21.53 -38.87 -42.13
CA ALA A 331 -21.85 -39.38 -40.80
C ALA A 331 -21.24 -40.75 -40.59
N THR A 332 -20.77 -41.05 -39.37
CA THR A 332 -20.71 -42.42 -38.88
C THR A 332 -20.92 -42.45 -37.37
N THR A 333 -21.65 -43.49 -36.96
CA THR A 333 -22.40 -43.72 -35.74
C THR A 333 -21.56 -44.12 -34.51
N ILE A 334 -22.22 -43.96 -33.36
CA ILE A 334 -21.88 -44.16 -31.94
C ILE A 334 -21.46 -45.63 -31.61
N PRO A 335 -20.81 -45.91 -30.46
CA PRO A 335 -21.62 -46.38 -29.32
C PRO A 335 -21.26 -45.81 -27.93
N THR A 336 -22.30 -45.69 -27.13
CA THR A 336 -22.43 -45.30 -25.71
C THR A 336 -21.71 -46.27 -24.76
N PRO A 337 -21.32 -45.84 -23.56
CA PRO A 337 -21.33 -46.71 -22.40
C PRO A 337 -22.42 -46.30 -21.40
N SER A 338 -23.33 -47.24 -21.15
CA SER A 338 -24.25 -47.28 -20.02
C SER A 338 -23.73 -48.27 -18.97
N SER A 339 -23.69 -47.89 -17.70
CA SER A 339 -24.24 -48.69 -16.58
C SER A 339 -23.98 -48.04 -15.22
N THR A 340 -25.08 -47.64 -14.55
CA THR A 340 -25.46 -47.94 -13.16
C THR A 340 -24.37 -48.12 -12.08
N ASN A 341 -24.53 -47.38 -10.97
CA ASN A 341 -24.74 -48.04 -9.68
C ASN A 341 -25.63 -47.24 -8.72
N THR A 342 -26.39 -48.03 -7.97
CA THR A 342 -27.55 -47.70 -7.15
C THR A 342 -27.16 -47.25 -5.74
N ALA A 343 -28.11 -46.52 -5.14
CA ALA A 343 -28.14 -45.89 -3.83
C ALA A 343 -27.68 -46.71 -2.61
N SER A 344 -27.27 -45.96 -1.58
CA SER A 344 -27.59 -46.28 -0.18
C SER A 344 -27.90 -44.99 0.59
N HIS A 345 -29.18 -44.82 0.92
CA HIS A 345 -29.68 -43.85 1.89
C HIS A 345 -29.29 -44.31 3.30
N THR A 346 -28.76 -43.37 4.10
CA THR A 346 -28.84 -43.45 5.56
C THR A 346 -29.22 -42.09 6.11
N LEU A 347 -30.46 -42.01 6.59
CA LEU A 347 -30.98 -40.95 7.46
C LEU A 347 -30.30 -41.04 8.83
N VAL A 348 -29.64 -39.97 9.29
CA VAL A 348 -29.53 -39.66 10.71
C VAL A 348 -29.52 -38.14 10.92
N SER A 349 -30.59 -37.68 11.56
CA SER A 349 -30.72 -36.61 12.55
C SER A 349 -30.10 -35.23 12.29
N ASP A 350 -31.00 -34.34 11.88
CA ASP A 350 -31.20 -32.99 12.42
C ASP A 350 -30.66 -32.77 13.85
N ARG A 351 -29.82 -31.73 14.04
CA ARG A 351 -29.84 -30.84 15.21
C ARG A 351 -28.89 -29.64 15.09
N SER A 352 -29.47 -28.49 15.43
CA SER A 352 -28.85 -27.26 15.97
C SER A 352 -28.20 -26.27 14.99
N LYS A 353 -29.09 -25.43 14.46
CA LYS A 353 -28.86 -23.99 14.31
C LYS A 353 -28.56 -23.38 15.69
N CYS A 354 -27.38 -22.78 15.89
CA CYS A 354 -27.15 -21.81 16.95
C CYS A 354 -26.81 -20.46 16.32
N TRP A 355 -27.81 -19.59 16.33
CA TRP A 355 -27.67 -18.16 16.14
C TRP A 355 -26.87 -17.56 17.31
N TRP A 356 -25.92 -16.68 17.01
CA TRP A 356 -25.45 -15.70 17.98
C TRP A 356 -26.10 -14.35 17.65
N LEU A 357 -27.14 -14.02 18.39
CA LEU A 357 -27.61 -12.65 18.61
C LEU A 357 -26.62 -11.98 19.56
N ILE A 358 -26.03 -10.86 19.15
CA ILE A 358 -25.49 -9.87 20.11
C ILE A 358 -26.45 -8.68 20.11
N THR A 359 -27.18 -8.55 21.21
CA THR A 359 -27.96 -7.38 21.59
C THR A 359 -27.02 -6.21 21.89
N ILE A 360 -27.17 -5.11 21.16
CA ILE A 360 -26.67 -3.79 21.53
C ILE A 360 -27.65 -3.20 22.54
N THR A 361 -27.20 -3.03 23.79
CA THR A 361 -27.89 -2.17 24.75
C THR A 361 -27.27 -0.78 24.64
N MET A 362 -28.00 0.15 24.04
CA MET A 362 -27.76 1.58 24.24
C MET A 362 -28.02 1.93 25.71
N LEU A 363 -27.07 2.58 26.34
CA LEU A 363 -27.34 3.38 27.53
C LEU A 363 -26.69 4.75 27.33
N LEU A 364 -27.57 5.75 27.27
CA LEU A 364 -27.24 7.17 27.41
C LEU A 364 -26.43 7.38 28.69
N TYR A 365 -25.28 8.04 28.58
CA TYR A 365 -24.93 9.27 29.31
C TYR A 365 -23.70 9.92 28.70
#